data_AF-A0A8S0THT1-F1
#
_entry.id   AF-A0A8S0THT1-F1
#
_cell.length_a   1.000
_cell.length_b   1.000
_cell.length_c   1.000
_cell.angle_alpha   90.00
_cell.angle_beta   90.00
_cell.angle_gamma   90.00
#
_symmetry.space_group_name_H-M   'P 1'
#
loop_
_entity.id
_entity.type
_entity.pdbx_description
1 polymer ?
#
loop_
_entity_poly.entity_id
_entity_poly.type
_entity_poly.pdbx_seq_one_letter_code
_entity_poly.pdbx_strand_id
1 'polypeptide(L)'
;MTVWVVFVGRRPGIYNTWGEAKTQVEGFPNNCHESYDKRKDAENDLRAFRTGGPSPKRGNVYVVFVGHKPGIYSSWYEAKKQVDGFLNNSFRAFKTRDDAEKAFAEFASSSNQVVQNENEDFLNVQLEIQLKLSNLKL
;
A
#
# COMPACT_ATOMS: atom_id res chain seq x y z
N MET A 1 17.14 20.00 23.30
CA MET A 1 18.19 18.98 23.04
C MET A 1 17.60 18.03 22.01
N THR A 2 18.10 18.04 20.78
CA THR A 2 17.60 17.16 19.72
C THR A 2 18.07 15.73 19.98
N VAL A 3 17.15 14.78 19.91
CA VAL A 3 17.44 13.34 19.96
C VAL A 3 17.11 12.69 18.63
N TRP A 4 17.74 11.57 18.34
CA TRP A 4 17.58 10.84 17.09
C TRP A 4 17.05 9.45 17.37
N VAL A 5 15.89 9.11 16.82
CA VAL A 5 15.31 7.78 16.94
C VAL A 5 15.65 6.98 15.71
N VAL A 6 16.14 5.77 15.89
CA VAL A 6 16.28 4.77 14.84
C VAL A 6 15.18 3.74 15.06
N PHE A 7 14.19 3.74 14.18
CA PHE A 7 13.09 2.76 14.16
C PHE A 7 13.55 1.47 13.48
N VAL A 8 14.23 1.62 12.34
CA VAL A 8 14.78 0.52 11.54
C VAL A 8 16.24 0.82 11.23
N GLY A 9 17.13 -0.08 11.64
CA GLY A 9 18.57 0.03 11.47
C GLY A 9 19.26 -1.15 12.15
N ARG A 10 20.60 -1.11 12.21
CA ARG A 10 21.42 -2.12 12.91
C ARG A 10 21.03 -2.27 14.38
N ARG A 11 20.79 -1.14 15.05
CA ARG A 11 20.33 -1.09 16.45
C ARG A 11 19.21 -0.05 16.60
N PRO A 12 17.93 -0.46 16.65
CA PRO A 12 16.82 0.44 16.93
C PRO A 12 16.90 1.02 18.34
N GLY A 13 16.62 2.31 18.50
CA GLY A 13 16.76 3.00 19.77
C GLY A 13 16.78 4.52 19.66
N ILE A 14 16.97 5.20 20.78
CA ILE A 14 17.07 6.67 20.86
C ILE A 14 18.53 7.03 21.14
N TYR A 15 19.07 7.92 20.33
CA TYR A 15 20.45 8.38 20.34
C TYR A 15 20.49 9.87 20.64
N ASN A 16 21.54 10.31 21.33
CA ASN A 16 21.67 11.72 21.71
C ASN A 16 22.30 12.56 20.60
N THR A 17 22.94 11.92 19.62
CA THR A 17 23.61 12.59 18.51
C THR A 17 23.31 11.93 17.17
N TRP A 18 23.43 12.71 16.10
CA TRP A 18 23.31 12.17 14.75
C TRP A 18 24.41 11.16 14.42
N GLY A 19 25.64 11.34 14.91
CA GLY A 19 26.75 10.43 14.63
C GLY A 19 26.49 8.99 15.11
N GLU A 20 25.93 8.84 16.31
CA GLU A 20 25.52 7.54 16.85
C GLU A 20 24.41 6.90 16.02
N ALA A 21 23.36 7.67 15.69
CA ALA A 21 22.22 7.21 14.92
C ALA A 21 22.61 6.85 13.47
N LYS A 22 23.44 7.68 12.82
CA LYS A 22 23.94 7.50 11.45
C LYS A 22 24.63 6.16 11.30
N THR A 23 25.48 5.79 12.26
CA THR A 23 26.18 4.50 12.28
C THR A 23 25.23 3.30 12.27
N GLN A 24 23.98 3.48 12.73
CA GLN A 24 22.96 2.43 12.73
C GLN A 24 22.17 2.35 11.42
N VAL A 25 22.08 3.44 10.66
CA VAL A 25 21.23 3.54 9.46
C VAL A 25 22.01 3.57 8.15
N GLU A 26 23.26 4.05 8.17
CA GLU A 26 24.09 4.20 6.99
C GLU A 26 24.41 2.83 6.37
N GLY A 27 24.10 2.71 5.08
CA GLY A 27 24.20 1.44 4.34
C GLY A 27 23.22 0.36 4.78
N PHE A 28 22.31 0.63 5.74
CA PHE A 28 21.29 -0.33 6.16
C PHE A 28 20.05 -0.22 5.24
N PRO A 29 19.64 -1.31 4.58
CA PRO A 29 18.53 -1.27 3.64
C PRO A 29 17.22 -0.93 4.35
N ASN A 30 16.43 -0.04 3.74
CA ASN A 30 15.13 0.40 4.29
C ASN A 30 15.22 0.96 5.71
N ASN A 31 16.32 1.64 6.05
CA ASN A 31 16.43 2.29 7.34
C ASN A 31 15.33 3.33 7.55
N CYS A 32 14.93 3.52 8.81
CA CYS A 32 13.95 4.49 9.23
C CYS A 32 14.45 5.14 10.51
N HIS A 33 14.64 6.46 10.49
CA HIS A 33 15.13 7.23 11.63
C HIS A 33 14.51 8.61 11.62
N GLU A 34 14.29 9.26 12.75
CA GLU A 34 13.73 10.61 12.82
C GLU A 34 14.34 11.42 13.96
N SER A 35 14.41 12.73 13.78
CA SER A 35 14.90 13.67 14.78
C SER A 35 13.73 14.27 15.54
N TYR A 36 13.86 14.37 16.86
CA TYR A 36 12.86 14.93 17.74
C TYR A 36 13.47 16.00 18.63
N ASP A 37 12.71 17.06 18.89
CA ASP A 37 13.11 18.13 19.82
C ASP A 37 12.93 17.73 21.29
N LYS A 38 12.05 16.75 21.55
CA LYS A 38 11.73 16.24 22.89
C LYS A 38 11.93 14.73 22.97
N ARG A 39 12.65 14.28 24.00
CA ARG A 39 12.88 12.85 24.28
C ARG A 39 11.58 12.08 24.50
N LYS A 40 10.59 12.67 25.17
CA LYS A 40 9.31 12.02 25.44
C LYS A 40 8.53 11.68 24.16
N ASP A 41 8.57 12.57 23.17
CA ASP A 41 7.90 12.34 21.88
C ASP A 41 8.60 11.22 21.11
N ALA A 42 9.95 11.23 21.10
CA ALA A 42 10.76 10.15 20.56
C ALA A 42 10.48 8.78 21.22
N GLU A 43 10.32 8.73 22.54
CA GLU A 43 9.99 7.50 23.28
C GLU A 43 8.60 6.99 22.95
N ASN A 44 7.61 7.88 22.86
CA ASN A 44 6.24 7.53 22.50
C ASN A 44 6.18 6.94 21.10
N ASP A 45 6.83 7.57 20.12
CA ASP A 45 6.84 7.09 18.74
C ASP A 45 7.62 5.78 18.60
N LEU A 46 8.76 5.64 19.28
CA LEU A 46 9.51 4.38 19.30
C LEU A 46 8.70 3.25 19.94
N ARG A 47 7.96 3.55 21.01
CA ARG A 47 7.06 2.58 21.65
C ARG A 47 5.91 2.20 20.73
N ALA A 48 5.25 3.18 20.12
CA ALA A 48 4.16 2.96 19.18
C ALA A 48 4.62 2.09 18.01
N PHE A 49 5.77 2.39 17.41
CA PHE A 49 6.36 1.61 16.32
C PHE A 49 6.60 0.15 16.72
N ARG A 50 7.10 -0.11 17.93
CA ARG A 50 7.32 -1.49 18.45
C ARG A 50 6.02 -2.28 18.62
N THR A 51 4.90 -1.62 18.84
CA THR A 51 3.59 -2.26 18.99
C THR A 51 2.81 -2.34 17.67
N GLY A 52 3.48 -2.17 16.52
CA GLY A 52 2.84 -2.18 15.20
C GLY A 52 2.18 -0.85 14.81
N GLY A 53 2.53 0.23 15.50
CA GLY A 53 2.13 1.58 15.15
C GLY A 53 2.78 2.07 13.85
N PRO A 54 2.27 3.16 13.27
CA PRO A 54 2.73 3.67 11.98
C PRO A 54 4.22 4.07 12.01
N SER A 55 4.93 3.81 10.91
CA SER A 55 6.35 4.20 10.75
C SER A 55 6.48 5.73 10.59
N PRO A 56 7.34 6.40 11.37
CA PRO A 56 7.38 7.88 11.38
C PRO A 56 7.97 8.55 10.13
N LYS A 57 8.90 7.92 9.39
CA LYS A 57 9.40 8.52 8.14
C LYS A 57 8.63 8.12 6.88
N ARG A 58 7.91 9.14 6.38
CA ARG A 58 7.25 9.31 5.08
C ARG A 58 6.29 8.18 4.73
N GLY A 59 5.18 8.14 5.47
CA GLY A 59 3.84 8.56 5.00
C GLY A 59 3.34 8.06 3.64
N ASN A 60 4.05 7.13 3.02
CA ASN A 60 3.62 6.54 1.77
C ASN A 60 2.73 5.36 2.13
N VAL A 61 1.49 5.44 1.70
CA VAL A 61 0.54 4.35 1.75
C VAL A 61 0.69 3.56 0.45
N TYR A 62 0.95 2.27 0.57
CA TYR A 62 1.18 1.37 -0.55
C TYR A 62 -0.09 0.60 -0.84
N VAL A 63 -0.62 0.73 -2.05
CA VAL A 63 -1.76 -0.04 -2.53
C VAL A 63 -1.22 -1.16 -3.38
N VAL A 64 -1.56 -2.40 -3.02
CA VAL A 64 -1.34 -3.58 -3.85
C VAL A 64 -2.65 -3.87 -4.56
N PHE A 65 -2.68 -3.64 -5.88
CA PHE A 65 -3.82 -3.95 -6.73
C PHE A 65 -3.83 -5.42 -7.13
N VAL A 66 -2.66 -5.95 -7.48
CA VAL A 66 -2.46 -7.35 -7.89
C VAL A 66 -1.26 -7.91 -7.15
N GLY A 67 -1.46 -9.01 -6.45
CA GLY A 67 -0.44 -9.69 -5.64
C GLY A 67 -1.06 -10.84 -4.85
N HIS A 68 -0.31 -11.42 -3.93
CA HIS A 68 -0.79 -12.50 -3.04
C HIS A 68 -2.02 -12.09 -2.23
N LYS A 69 -2.01 -10.86 -1.70
CA LYS A 69 -3.14 -10.24 -1.01
C LYS A 69 -3.25 -8.78 -1.45
N PRO A 70 -4.20 -8.46 -2.36
CA PRO A 70 -4.52 -7.07 -2.70
C PRO A 70 -5.04 -6.31 -1.47
N GLY A 71 -4.63 -5.05 -1.34
CA GLY A 71 -5.01 -4.23 -0.18
C GLY A 71 -4.13 -2.99 0.00
N ILE A 72 -4.42 -2.23 1.06
CA ILE A 72 -3.76 -0.97 1.39
C ILE A 72 -2.87 -1.17 2.61
N TYR A 73 -1.58 -0.88 2.46
CA TYR A 73 -0.54 -1.09 3.46
C TYR A 73 0.09 0.24 3.86
N SER A 74 0.35 0.42 5.16
CA SER A 74 1.07 1.59 5.69
C SER A 74 2.59 1.43 5.63
N SER A 75 3.07 0.25 5.21
CA SER A 75 4.49 -0.10 5.16
C SER A 75 4.85 -0.80 3.86
N TRP A 76 5.94 -0.36 3.25
CA TRP A 76 6.52 -1.03 2.08
C TRP A 76 6.88 -2.48 2.37
N TYR A 77 7.30 -2.81 3.60
CA TYR A 77 7.66 -4.18 3.95
C TYR A 77 6.48 -5.15 3.81
N GLU A 78 5.29 -4.73 4.25
CA GLU A 78 4.08 -5.54 4.13
C GLU A 78 3.61 -5.63 2.68
N ALA A 79 3.61 -4.52 1.96
CA ALA A 79 3.26 -4.47 0.55
C ALA A 79 4.21 -5.33 -0.30
N LYS A 80 5.53 -5.21 -0.05
CA LYS A 80 6.58 -5.97 -0.74
C LYS A 80 6.34 -7.46 -0.60
N LYS A 81 6.02 -7.96 0.61
CA LYS A 81 5.68 -9.38 0.82
C LYS A 81 4.53 -9.88 -0.03
N GLN A 82 3.62 -9.01 -0.48
CA GLN A 82 2.51 -9.42 -1.34
C GLN A 82 2.85 -9.43 -2.82
N VAL A 83 3.88 -8.69 -3.24
CA VAL A 83 4.24 -8.53 -4.66
C VAL A 83 5.52 -9.27 -5.04
N ASP A 84 6.42 -9.50 -4.08
CA ASP A 84 7.69 -10.19 -4.27
C ASP A 84 7.43 -11.66 -4.64
N GLY A 85 7.91 -12.08 -5.82
CA GLY A 85 7.68 -13.43 -6.36
C GLY A 85 6.33 -13.64 -7.04
N PHE A 86 5.45 -12.62 -7.10
CA PHE A 86 4.15 -12.72 -7.78
C PHE A 86 4.24 -12.21 -9.23
N LEU A 87 3.90 -13.06 -10.21
CA LEU A 87 3.89 -12.67 -11.63
C LEU A 87 2.80 -11.63 -11.91
N ASN A 88 3.13 -10.62 -12.72
CA ASN A 88 2.22 -9.53 -13.09
C ASN A 88 1.60 -8.81 -11.88
N ASN A 89 2.38 -8.67 -10.80
CA ASN A 89 1.96 -7.84 -9.67
C ASN A 89 1.79 -6.37 -10.10
N SER A 90 0.90 -5.68 -9.38
CA SER A 90 0.62 -4.26 -9.60
C SER A 90 0.45 -3.59 -8.24
N PHE A 91 1.29 -2.58 -7.98
CA PHE A 91 1.24 -1.81 -6.75
C PHE A 91 1.59 -0.35 -7.01
N ARG A 92 1.15 0.55 -6.12
CA ARG A 92 1.43 1.98 -6.20
C ARG A 92 1.55 2.61 -4.82
N ALA A 93 2.47 3.54 -4.66
CA ALA A 93 2.65 4.31 -3.44
C ALA A 93 1.96 5.68 -3.54
N PHE A 94 1.29 6.09 -2.47
CA PHE A 94 0.54 7.34 -2.36
C PHE A 94 0.99 8.10 -1.13
N LYS A 95 0.98 9.44 -1.17
CA LYS A 95 1.40 10.27 -0.02
C LYS A 95 0.34 10.37 1.09
N THR A 96 -0.91 10.05 0.77
CA THR A 96 -2.03 10.13 1.71
C THR A 96 -2.81 8.83 1.69
N ARG A 97 -3.46 8.52 2.81
CA ARG A 97 -4.34 7.35 2.90
C ARG A 97 -5.61 7.50 2.06
N ASP A 98 -6.13 8.71 1.97
CA ASP A 98 -7.32 9.03 1.17
C ASP A 98 -7.09 8.76 -0.33
N ASP A 99 -5.95 9.18 -0.87
CA ASP A 99 -5.58 8.90 -2.27
C ASP A 99 -5.40 7.39 -2.53
N ALA A 100 -4.85 6.67 -1.55
CA ALA A 100 -4.68 5.23 -1.63
C ALA A 100 -6.01 4.47 -1.62
N GLU A 101 -6.95 4.89 -0.76
CA GLU A 101 -8.30 4.32 -0.68
C GLU A 101 -9.09 4.56 -1.96
N LYS A 102 -9.03 5.78 -2.52
CA LYS A 102 -9.63 6.10 -3.81
C LYS A 102 -9.10 5.22 -4.93
N ALA A 103 -7.77 5.14 -5.07
CA ALA A 103 -7.18 4.34 -6.13
C ALA A 103 -7.54 2.85 -6.01
N PHE A 104 -7.57 2.30 -4.78
CA PHE A 104 -7.98 0.91 -4.56
C PHE A 104 -9.45 0.68 -4.91
N ALA A 105 -10.33 1.62 -4.56
CA ALA A 105 -11.75 1.57 -4.92
C ALA A 105 -11.98 1.67 -6.43
N GLU A 106 -11.26 2.55 -7.13
CA GLU A 106 -11.27 2.66 -8.60
C GLU A 106 -10.84 1.36 -9.27
N PHE A 107 -9.79 0.71 -8.76
CA PHE A 107 -9.35 -0.58 -9.27
C PHE A 107 -10.40 -1.69 -9.06
N ALA A 108 -11.00 -1.75 -7.86
CA ALA A 108 -12.04 -2.73 -7.53
C ALA A 108 -13.30 -2.55 -8.39
N SER A 109 -13.69 -1.31 -8.68
CA SER A 109 -14.84 -1.00 -9.56
C SER A 109 -14.54 -1.24 -11.04
N SER A 110 -13.34 -0.90 -11.51
CA SER A 110 -12.90 -1.19 -12.89
C SER A 110 -12.88 -2.70 -13.18
N SER A 111 -12.48 -3.51 -12.20
CA SER A 111 -12.49 -4.99 -12.32
C SER A 111 -13.90 -5.57 -12.49
N ASN A 112 -14.92 -4.90 -11.94
CA ASN A 112 -16.31 -5.36 -11.96
C ASN A 112 -17.06 -4.91 -13.23
N GLN A 113 -16.67 -3.76 -13.79
CA GLN A 113 -17.28 -3.18 -15.00
C GLN A 113 -17.04 -4.04 -16.26
N VAL A 114 -15.84 -4.60 -16.42
CA VAL A 114 -15.52 -5.47 -17.58
C VAL A 114 -16.45 -6.69 -17.61
N VAL A 115 -16.67 -7.31 -16.45
CA VAL A 115 -17.52 -8.51 -16.35
C VAL A 115 -19.00 -8.17 -16.62
N GLN A 116 -19.50 -7.01 -16.18
CA GLN A 116 -20.90 -6.65 -16.45
C GLN A 116 -21.14 -6.26 -17.91
N ASN A 117 -20.22 -5.50 -18.51
CA ASN A 117 -20.35 -5.09 -19.91
C ASN A 117 -20.33 -6.32 -20.85
N GLU A 118 -19.45 -7.29 -20.62
CA GLU A 118 -19.41 -8.53 -21.41
C GLU A 118 -20.71 -9.35 -21.29
N ASN A 119 -21.31 -9.40 -20.08
CA ASN A 119 -22.57 -10.10 -19.86
C ASN A 119 -23.76 -9.39 -20.52
N GLU A 120 -23.80 -8.05 -20.46
CA GLU A 120 -24.84 -7.26 -21.14
C GLU A 120 -24.73 -7.39 -22.66
N ASP A 121 -23.53 -7.33 -23.22
CA ASP A 121 -23.31 -7.50 -24.67
C ASP A 121 -23.76 -8.89 -25.14
N PHE A 122 -23.46 -9.94 -24.38
CA PHE A 122 -23.89 -11.31 -24.73
C PHE A 122 -25.41 -11.47 -24.65
N LEU A 123 -26.04 -10.88 -23.63
CA LEU A 123 -27.49 -10.93 -23.45
C LEU A 123 -28.23 -10.15 -24.54
N ASN A 124 -27.70 -8.99 -24.93
CA ASN A 124 -28.25 -8.16 -26.00
C ASN A 124 -28.18 -8.88 -27.36
N VAL A 125 -27.05 -9.52 -27.68
CA VAL A 125 -26.90 -10.33 -28.90
C VAL A 125 -27.87 -11.51 -28.91
N GLN A 126 -28.03 -12.22 -27.78
CA GLN A 126 -28.98 -13.33 -27.65
C GLN A 126 -30.43 -12.88 -27.85
N LEU A 127 -30.82 -11.74 -27.27
CA LEU A 127 -32.16 -11.19 -27.40
C LEU A 127 -32.47 -10.81 -28.86
N GLU A 128 -31.50 -10.23 -29.56
CA GLU A 128 -31.63 -9.83 -30.95
C GLU A 128 -31.78 -11.03 -31.89
N ILE A 129 -31.04 -12.12 -31.64
CA ILE A 129 -31.19 -13.39 -32.37
C ILE A 129 -32.60 -13.96 -32.15
N GLN A 130 -33.09 -13.94 -30.92
CA GLN A 130 -34.40 -14.50 -30.58
C GLN A 130 -35.55 -13.73 -31.26
N LEU A 131 -35.47 -12.40 -31.28
CA LEU A 131 -36.42 -11.52 -32.00
C LEU A 131 -36.39 -11.75 -33.52
N LYS A 132 -35.20 -11.96 -34.10
CA LYS A 132 -35.07 -12.27 -35.53
C LYS A 132 -35.68 -13.63 -35.86
N LEU A 133 -35.48 -14.64 -35.02
CA LEU A 133 -36.06 -15.98 -35.20
C LEU A 133 -37.59 -15.99 -35.01
N SER A 134 -38.14 -15.18 -34.10
CA SER A 134 -39.60 -15.08 -33.94
C SER A 134 -40.28 -14.43 -35.15
N ASN A 135 -39.64 -13.45 -35.79
CA ASN A 135 -40.17 -12.76 -36.97
C ASN A 135 -40.03 -13.56 -38.28
N LEU A 136 -39.26 -14.65 -38.29
CA LEU A 136 -39.05 -15.51 -39.45
C LEU A 136 -40.02 -16.70 -39.53
N LYS A 137 -40.89 -16.89 -38.52
CA LYS A 137 -41.87 -17.98 -38.46
C LYS A 137 -43.25 -17.63 -39.05
N LEU A 138 -43.33 -16.58 -39.87
CA LEU A 138 -44.51 -16.24 -40.69
C LEU A 138 -44.34 -16.79 -42.11
#